data_AF-A0A3A4K8W2-F1
#
_entry.id   AF-A0A3A4K8W2-F1
#
_cell.length_a   1.000
_cell.length_b   1.000
_cell.length_c   1.000
_cell.angle_alpha   90.00
_cell.angle_beta   90.00
_cell.angle_gamma   90.00
#
_symmetry.space_group_name_H-M   'P 1'
#
loop_
_entity.id
_entity.type
_entity.pdbx_description
1 polymer ?
#
loop_
_entity_poly.entity_id
_entity_poly.type
_entity_poly.pdbx_seq_one_letter_code
_entity_poly.pdbx_strand_id
1 'polypeptide(L)'
;MVERARPDSGLLDLAYPYALDAVAEIERRHIESRLAAADPNIRYAFLEIVRTTREVLARLAVLYETRPPSRLESRVMAALDTRPVPPWRRGFGLFRLSSR
;
A
#
# COMPACT_ATOMS: atom_id res chain seq x y z
N MET A 1 5.67 -35.44 -11.29
CA MET A 1 6.98 -34.92 -10.87
C MET A 1 6.74 -33.53 -10.32
N VAL A 2 6.53 -33.38 -9.00
CA VAL A 2 6.26 -32.07 -8.40
C VAL A 2 7.60 -31.38 -8.25
N GLU A 3 7.90 -30.48 -9.18
CA GLU A 3 9.04 -29.58 -9.06
C GLU A 3 8.85 -28.80 -7.76
N ARG A 4 9.69 -29.07 -6.76
CA ARG A 4 9.78 -28.21 -5.59
C ARG A 4 10.41 -26.90 -6.07
N ALA A 5 9.57 -26.04 -6.61
CA ALA A 5 9.87 -24.66 -6.93
C ALA A 5 10.65 -24.09 -5.74
N ARG A 6 11.82 -23.50 -6.01
CA ARG A 6 12.56 -22.74 -5.00
C ARG A 6 11.58 -21.80 -4.31
N PRO A 7 11.69 -21.56 -3.00
CA PRO A 7 10.73 -20.71 -2.27
C PRO A 7 10.50 -19.33 -2.95
N ASP A 8 11.50 -18.85 -3.71
CA ASP A 8 11.47 -17.58 -4.45
C ASP A 8 11.15 -17.68 -5.95
N SER A 9 11.21 -18.88 -6.57
CA SER A 9 10.93 -19.00 -8.00
C SER A 9 9.45 -18.70 -8.27
N GLY A 10 9.20 -17.75 -9.16
CA GLY A 10 7.86 -17.29 -9.55
C GLY A 10 7.25 -16.20 -8.65
N LEU A 11 7.94 -15.72 -7.61
CA LEU A 11 7.38 -14.65 -6.76
C LEU A 11 7.29 -13.31 -7.53
N LEU A 12 8.27 -13.00 -8.38
CA LEU A 12 8.26 -11.78 -9.21
C LEU A 12 7.15 -11.80 -10.27
N ASP A 13 6.79 -12.98 -10.79
CA ASP A 13 5.72 -13.11 -11.79
C ASP A 13 4.35 -12.73 -11.20
N LEU A 14 4.19 -12.87 -9.88
CA LEU A 14 2.99 -12.48 -9.15
C LEU A 14 2.90 -10.97 -8.91
N ALA A 15 3.97 -10.20 -9.16
CA ALA A 15 3.99 -8.77 -8.86
C ALA A 15 2.97 -7.98 -9.71
N TYR A 16 2.83 -8.31 -10.98
CA TYR A 16 1.85 -7.68 -11.87
C TYR A 16 0.39 -7.95 -11.47
N PRO A 17 -0.08 -9.20 -11.36
CA PRO A 17 -1.46 -9.45 -10.93
C PRO A 17 -1.72 -8.94 -9.50
N TYR A 18 -0.72 -8.97 -8.60
CA TYR A 18 -0.83 -8.34 -7.28
C TYR A 18 -1.01 -6.82 -7.37
N ALA A 19 -0.24 -6.14 -8.21
CA ALA A 19 -0.31 -4.69 -8.37
C ALA A 19 -1.64 -4.21 -8.97
N LEU A 20 -2.23 -5.02 -9.85
CA LEU A 20 -3.52 -4.79 -10.48
C LEU A 20 -4.71 -5.20 -9.59
N ASP A 21 -4.46 -5.60 -8.34
CA ASP A 21 -5.46 -6.17 -7.43
C ASP A 21 -6.23 -7.36 -8.04
N ALA A 22 -5.59 -8.10 -8.96
CA ALA A 22 -6.13 -9.23 -9.71
C ALA A 22 -5.79 -10.60 -9.06
N VAL A 23 -5.60 -10.61 -7.74
CA VAL A 23 -5.34 -11.80 -6.93
C VAL A 23 -6.43 -11.94 -5.88
N ALA A 24 -6.83 -13.18 -5.60
CA ALA A 24 -7.81 -13.44 -4.54
C ALA A 24 -7.20 -13.13 -3.15
N GLU A 25 -8.04 -12.77 -2.17
CA GLU A 25 -7.57 -12.38 -0.82
C GLU A 25 -6.72 -13.47 -0.13
N ILE A 26 -7.08 -14.75 -0.32
CA ILE A 26 -6.28 -15.87 0.21
C ILE A 26 -4.90 -15.94 -0.45
N GLU A 27 -4.82 -15.69 -1.76
CA GLU A 27 -3.59 -15.69 -2.52
C GLU A 27 -2.73 -14.48 -2.18
N ARG A 28 -3.34 -13.30 -2.00
CA ARG A 28 -2.67 -12.10 -1.50
C ARG A 28 -1.94 -12.37 -0.19
N ARG A 29 -2.61 -12.99 0.79
CA ARG A 29 -1.98 -13.34 2.07
C ARG A 29 -0.84 -14.35 1.91
N HIS A 30 -0.96 -15.30 0.99
CA HIS A 30 0.14 -16.21 0.68
C HIS A 30 1.33 -15.49 0.03
N ILE A 31 1.08 -14.57 -0.90
CA ILE A 31 2.13 -13.73 -1.52
C ILE A 31 2.84 -12.88 -0.45
N GLU A 32 2.09 -12.23 0.43
CA GLU A 32 2.63 -11.42 1.53
C GLU A 32 3.48 -12.26 2.50
N SER A 33 3.02 -13.45 2.85
CA SER A 33 3.79 -14.39 3.69
C SER A 33 5.10 -14.81 3.02
N ARG A 34 5.07 -15.11 1.71
CA ARG A 34 6.28 -15.41 0.94
C ARG A 34 7.23 -14.22 0.86
N LEU A 35 6.71 -13.01 0.60
CA LEU A 35 7.52 -11.79 0.55
C LEU A 35 8.22 -11.50 1.88
N ALA A 36 7.56 -11.76 3.01
CA ALA A 36 8.13 -11.58 4.34
C ALA A 36 9.34 -12.51 4.59
N ALA A 37 9.32 -13.72 4.02
CA ALA A 37 10.40 -14.71 4.11
C ALA A 37 11.45 -14.61 2.99
N ALA A 38 11.14 -13.92 1.88
CA ALA A 38 12.00 -13.81 0.71
C ALA A 38 13.26 -12.98 0.95
N ASP A 39 14.29 -13.25 0.15
CA ASP A 39 15.51 -12.45 0.06
C ASP A 39 15.19 -10.94 -0.11
N PRO A 40 15.91 -10.03 0.58
CA PRO A 40 15.66 -8.60 0.48
C PRO A 40 15.68 -8.04 -0.95
N ASN A 41 16.54 -8.56 -1.83
CA ASN A 41 16.62 -8.11 -3.22
C ASN A 41 15.38 -8.52 -4.01
N ILE A 42 14.88 -9.74 -3.78
CA ILE A 42 13.63 -10.22 -4.40
C ILE A 42 12.45 -9.39 -3.91
N ARG A 43 12.39 -9.10 -2.61
CA ARG A 43 11.34 -8.25 -2.02
C ARG A 43 11.37 -6.84 -2.62
N TYR A 44 12.56 -6.25 -2.73
CA TYR A 44 12.74 -4.94 -3.34
C TYR A 44 12.28 -4.93 -4.80
N ALA A 45 12.73 -5.90 -5.61
CA ALA A 45 12.35 -6.02 -7.01
C ALA A 45 10.83 -6.19 -7.17
N PHE A 46 10.19 -7.01 -6.32
CA PHE A 46 8.73 -7.17 -6.30
C PHE A 46 8.03 -5.83 -6.04
N LEU A 47 8.43 -5.12 -4.97
CA LEU A 47 7.82 -3.85 -4.59
C LEU A 47 8.02 -2.76 -5.65
N GLU A 48 9.16 -2.75 -6.34
CA GLU A 48 9.42 -1.83 -7.45
C GLU A 48 8.50 -2.08 -8.65
N ILE A 49 8.25 -3.35 -9.01
CA ILE A 49 7.27 -3.69 -10.05
C ILE A 49 5.86 -3.24 -9.64
N VAL A 50 5.47 -3.49 -8.38
CA VAL A 50 4.17 -3.08 -7.86
C VAL A 50 4.01 -1.55 -7.89
N ARG A 51 5.02 -0.83 -7.38
CA ARG A 51 5.04 0.64 -7.38
C ARG A 51 4.89 1.18 -8.80
N THR A 52 5.75 0.73 -9.72
CA THR A 52 5.76 1.19 -11.11
C THR A 52 4.42 0.92 -11.81
N THR A 53 3.86 -0.27 -11.62
CA THR A 53 2.57 -0.64 -12.21
C THR A 53 1.44 0.25 -11.69
N ARG A 54 1.40 0.49 -10.37
CA ARG A 54 0.40 1.38 -9.75
C ARG A 54 0.56 2.84 -10.18
N GLU A 55 1.78 3.31 -10.40
CA GLU A 55 2.02 4.66 -10.93
C GLU A 55 1.50 4.84 -12.36
N VAL A 56 1.61 3.81 -13.20
CA VAL A 56 1.00 3.82 -14.53
C VAL A 56 -0.52 3.90 -14.42
N LEU A 57 -1.14 3.04 -13.60
CA LEU A 57 -2.59 3.09 -13.38
C LEU A 57 -3.05 4.43 -12.80
N ALA A 58 -2.30 5.02 -11.87
CA ALA A 58 -2.60 6.33 -11.30
C ALA A 58 -2.62 7.44 -12.36
N ARG A 59 -1.68 7.41 -13.32
CA ARG A 59 -1.69 8.35 -14.46
C ARG A 59 -2.90 8.13 -15.38
N LEU A 60 -3.31 6.87 -15.58
CA LEU A 60 -4.47 6.52 -16.40
C LEU A 60 -5.81 6.83 -15.72
N ALA A 61 -5.86 6.87 -14.38
CA ALA A 61 -7.08 7.06 -13.62
C ALA A 61 -7.82 8.37 -13.95
N VAL A 62 -7.11 9.41 -14.41
CA VAL A 62 -7.71 10.68 -14.87
C VAL A 62 -8.73 10.45 -16.00
N LEU A 63 -8.50 9.45 -16.86
CA LEU A 63 -9.41 9.11 -17.95
C LEU A 63 -10.76 8.55 -17.47
N TYR A 64 -10.84 8.13 -16.21
CA TYR A 64 -12.02 7.52 -15.60
C TYR A 64 -12.64 8.42 -14.52
N GLU A 65 -12.34 9.72 -14.54
CA GLU A 65 -12.87 10.65 -13.56
C GLU A 65 -14.40 10.74 -13.62
N THR A 66 -15.04 10.62 -12.45
CA THR A 66 -16.48 10.85 -12.27
C THR A 66 -16.70 11.84 -11.14
N ARG A 67 -17.65 12.77 -11.30
CA ARG A 67 -17.95 13.76 -10.29
C ARG A 67 -18.41 13.09 -8.97
N PRO A 68 -17.76 13.36 -7.82
CA PRO A 68 -18.17 12.79 -6.55
C PRO A 68 -19.50 13.40 -6.05
N PRO A 69 -20.29 12.69 -5.22
CA PRO A 69 -21.45 13.25 -4.56
C PRO A 69 -21.10 14.46 -3.70
N SER A 70 -21.92 15.53 -3.75
CA SER A 70 -21.61 16.83 -3.14
C SER A 70 -21.35 16.81 -1.62
N ARG A 71 -21.86 15.82 -0.89
CA ARG A 71 -21.65 15.67 0.56
C ARG A 71 -20.53 14.70 0.93
N LEU A 72 -19.88 14.07 -0.05
CA LEU A 72 -18.85 13.04 0.23
C LEU A 72 -17.65 13.65 0.96
N GLU A 73 -17.16 14.79 0.50
CA GLU A 73 -16.02 15.50 1.09
C GLU A 73 -16.26 15.82 2.58
N SER A 74 -17.38 16.48 2.89
CA SER A 74 -17.71 16.82 4.28
C SER A 74 -17.83 15.59 5.19
N ARG A 75 -18.36 14.47 4.67
CA ARG A 75 -18.45 13.20 5.42
C ARG A 75 -17.07 12.60 5.68
N VAL A 76 -16.16 12.66 4.71
CA VAL A 76 -14.78 12.19 4.88
C VAL A 76 -14.05 13.03 5.91
N MET A 77 -14.16 14.36 5.85
CA MET A 77 -13.50 15.26 6.80
C MET A 77 -14.01 15.05 8.23
N ALA A 78 -15.32 14.97 8.43
CA ALA A 78 -15.90 14.67 9.75
C ALA A 78 -15.43 13.31 10.31
N ALA A 79 -15.27 12.29 9.46
CA ALA A 79 -14.76 10.99 9.90
C ALA A 79 -13.29 11.06 10.37
N LEU A 80 -12.46 11.88 9.73
CA LEU A 80 -11.08 12.11 10.15
C LEU A 80 -10.99 12.79 11.51
N ASP A 81 -11.87 13.76 11.80
CA ASP A 81 -11.92 14.46 13.09
C ASP A 81 -12.31 13.55 14.25
N THR A 82 -13.12 12.52 13.99
CA THR A 82 -13.49 11.52 15.00
C THR A 82 -12.40 10.48 15.27
N ARG A 83 -11.31 10.48 14.49
CA ARG A 83 -10.22 9.51 14.67
C ARG A 83 -9.41 9.88 15.92
N PRO A 84 -9.21 8.96 16.87
CA PRO A 84 -8.48 9.28 18.10
C PRO A 84 -7.06 9.73 17.76
N VAL A 85 -6.69 10.91 18.26
CA VAL A 85 -5.33 11.43 18.12
C VAL A 85 -4.38 10.49 18.86
N PRO A 86 -3.37 9.92 18.18
CA PRO A 86 -2.49 8.97 18.83
C PRO A 86 -1.70 9.65 19.96
N PRO A 87 -1.40 8.93 21.04
CA PRO A 87 -0.91 9.52 22.29
C PRO A 87 0.40 10.31 22.12
N TRP A 88 1.24 9.94 21.14
CA TRP A 88 2.49 10.63 20.84
C TRP A 88 2.30 12.04 20.25
N ARG A 89 1.11 12.42 19.77
CA ARG A 89 0.81 13.79 19.30
C ARG A 89 0.33 14.74 20.40
N ARG A 90 0.02 14.25 21.60
CA ARG A 90 -0.43 15.11 22.73
C ARG A 90 0.71 15.80 23.48
N GLY A 91 1.96 15.35 23.31
CA GLY A 91 3.12 15.84 24.09
C GLY A 91 4.01 16.89 23.43
N PHE A 92 3.85 17.18 22.12
CA PHE A 92 4.78 18.07 21.39
C PHE A 92 4.43 19.57 21.48
N GLY A 93 3.44 19.96 22.27
CA GLY A 93 2.97 21.35 22.39
C GLY A 93 3.68 22.24 23.42
N LEU A 94 4.72 21.75 24.12
CA LEU A 94 5.33 22.49 25.24
C LEU A 94 6.79 22.95 25.05
N PHE A 95 7.43 22.67 23.91
CA PHE A 95 8.73 23.29 23.58
C PHE A 95 8.52 24.55 22.73
N ARG A 96 7.91 25.59 23.34
CA ARG A 96 8.12 26.96 22.88
C ARG A 96 9.56 27.32 23.23
N LEU A 97 10.41 27.34 22.21
CA LEU A 97 11.78 27.85 22.27
C LEU A 97 11.79 29.22 22.94
N SER A 98 12.19 29.26 24.22
CA SER A 98 12.80 30.42 24.82
C SER A 98 14.23 30.45 24.30
N SER A 99 14.47 31.15 23.19
CA SER A 99 15.82 31.64 22.90
C SER A 99 15.93 33.00 23.57
N ARG A 100 16.83 33.05 24.55
CA ARG A 100 17.52 34.28 24.93
C ARG A 100 18.38 34.79 23.76
#